data_AF-A0A354WU59-F1
#
_entry.id   AF-A0A354WU59-F1
#
_cell.length_a   1.000
_cell.length_b   1.000
_cell.length_c   1.000
_cell.angle_alpha   90.00
_cell.angle_beta   90.00
_cell.angle_gamma   90.00
#
_symmetry.space_group_name_H-M   'P 1'
#
loop_
_entity.id
_entity.type
_entity.pdbx_description
1 polymer ?
#
loop_
_entity_poly.entity_id
_entity_poly.type
_entity_poly.pdbx_seq_one_letter_code
_entity_poly.pdbx_strand_id
1 'polypeptide(L)'
;MKYALIASAVALVLYSHGEMVPAGFFGYMAGVFYLYTYRSHPTMLAIGCIATMILTIMYLDWTFSLEGYMQVGVAWSMTIVALTVVLMLVTVVHKLLRRD
;
A
#
# COMPACT_ATOMS: atom_id res chain seq x y z
N MET A 1 -10.63 -3.08 2.66
CA MET A 1 -9.90 -2.95 1.37
C MET A 1 -10.37 -1.75 0.56
N LYS A 2 -11.67 -1.60 0.22
CA LYS A 2 -12.13 -0.52 -0.69
C LYS A 2 -11.62 0.89 -0.35
N TYR A 3 -11.70 1.31 0.91
CA TYR A 3 -11.23 2.63 1.34
C TYR A 3 -9.70 2.76 1.34
N ALA A 4 -8.99 1.70 1.72
CA ALA A 4 -7.53 1.66 1.65
C ALA A 4 -7.07 1.79 0.20
N LEU A 5 -7.69 1.06 -0.74
CA LEU A 5 -7.33 1.09 -2.16
C LEU A 5 -7.62 2.44 -2.81
N ILE A 6 -8.77 3.07 -2.52
CA ILE A 6 -9.09 4.39 -3.05
C ILE A 6 -8.08 5.43 -2.52
N ALA A 7 -7.79 5.42 -1.22
CA ALA A 7 -6.80 6.31 -0.63
C ALA A 7 -5.40 6.08 -1.21
N SER A 8 -5.01 4.82 -1.45
CA SER A 8 -3.75 4.48 -2.12
C SER A 8 -3.70 4.98 -3.57
N ALA A 9 -4.80 4.86 -4.32
CA ALA A 9 -4.84 5.37 -5.70
C ALA A 9 -4.69 6.90 -5.72
N VAL A 10 -5.40 7.62 -4.84
CA VAL A 10 -5.28 9.08 -4.71
C VAL A 10 -3.86 9.48 -4.31
N ALA A 11 -3.26 8.79 -3.34
CA ALA A 11 -1.88 9.03 -2.90
C ALA A 11 -0.88 8.85 -4.05
N LEU A 12 -1.01 7.79 -4.85
CA LEU A 12 -0.09 7.52 -5.96
C LEU A 12 -0.26 8.50 -7.14
N VAL A 13 -1.47 8.96 -7.41
CA VAL A 13 -1.71 10.03 -8.40
C VAL A 13 -1.04 11.32 -7.95
N LEU A 14 -1.22 11.72 -6.68
CA LEU A 14 -0.55 12.89 -6.12
C LEU A 14 0.97 12.75 -6.15
N TYR A 15 1.49 11.56 -5.84
CA TYR A 15 2.91 11.26 -5.93
C TYR A 15 3.44 11.43 -7.36
N SER A 16 2.69 10.97 -8.36
CA SER A 16 3.06 11.15 -9.78
C SER A 16 3.07 12.61 -10.25
N HIS A 17 2.33 13.49 -9.56
CA HIS A 17 2.33 14.93 -9.82
C HIS A 17 3.40 15.70 -9.03
N GLY A 18 4.25 15.01 -8.26
CA GLY A 18 5.27 15.64 -7.42
C GLY A 18 4.75 16.20 -6.10
N GLU A 19 3.47 15.98 -5.78
CA GLU A 19 2.82 16.51 -4.58
C GLU A 19 3.07 15.58 -3.39
N MET A 20 4.30 15.62 -2.87
CA MET A 20 4.83 14.63 -1.94
C MET A 20 4.11 14.61 -0.58
N VAL A 21 3.82 15.78 -0.02
CA VAL A 21 3.15 15.91 1.28
C VAL A 21 1.72 15.36 1.27
N PRO A 22 0.83 15.79 0.35
CA PRO A 22 -0.51 15.23 0.31
C PRO A 22 -0.51 13.77 -0.13
N ALA A 23 0.42 13.34 -1.00
CA ALA A 23 0.59 11.93 -1.34
C ALA A 23 0.90 11.07 -0.10
N GLY A 24 1.88 11.49 0.71
CA GLY A 24 2.23 10.82 1.96
C GLY A 24 1.05 10.78 2.94
N PHE A 25 0.32 11.88 3.10
CA PHE A 25 -0.85 11.94 3.97
C PHE A 25 -1.93 10.92 3.60
N PHE A 26 -2.36 10.91 2.33
CA PHE A 26 -3.36 9.94 1.85
C PHE A 26 -2.84 8.50 1.93
N GLY A 27 -1.53 8.32 1.74
CA GLY A 27 -0.91 7.01 1.87
C GLY A 27 -0.86 6.49 3.30
N TYR A 28 -0.64 7.34 4.28
CA TYR A 28 -0.79 6.98 5.69
C TYR A 28 -2.24 6.64 6.05
N MET A 29 -3.21 7.42 5.56
CA MET A 29 -4.63 7.07 5.72
C MET A 29 -4.95 5.69 5.13
N ALA A 30 -4.39 5.39 3.94
CA ALA A 30 -4.53 4.09 3.31
C ALA A 30 -3.94 2.98 4.18
N GLY A 31 -2.76 3.20 4.76
CA GLY A 31 -2.12 2.30 5.73
C GLY A 31 -3.01 2.04 6.95
N VAL A 32 -3.58 3.09 7.56
CA VAL A 32 -4.51 2.94 8.70
C VAL A 32 -5.76 2.13 8.31
N PHE A 33 -6.36 2.41 7.15
CA PHE A 33 -7.51 1.64 6.66
C PHE A 33 -7.14 0.18 6.35
N TYR A 34 -5.92 -0.09 5.87
CA TYR A 34 -5.42 -1.44 5.65
C TYR A 34 -5.29 -2.18 6.99
N LEU A 35 -4.62 -1.57 7.97
CA LEU A 35 -4.45 -2.14 9.31
C LEU A 35 -5.80 -2.43 9.97
N TYR A 36 -6.75 -1.50 9.87
CA TYR A 36 -8.10 -1.70 10.39
C TYR A 36 -8.86 -2.81 9.65
N THR A 37 -8.77 -2.86 8.31
CA THR A 37 -9.41 -3.91 7.50
C THR A 37 -8.92 -5.29 7.91
N TYR A 38 -7.61 -5.46 8.09
CA TYR A 38 -6.98 -6.76 8.34
C TYR A 38 -6.70 -7.03 9.83
N ARG A 39 -7.32 -6.27 10.75
CA ARG A 39 -7.10 -6.38 12.20
C ARG A 39 -7.23 -7.81 12.77
N SER A 40 -8.08 -8.65 12.16
CA SER A 40 -8.30 -10.04 12.57
C SER A 40 -7.48 -11.06 11.79
N HIS A 41 -6.60 -10.62 10.88
CA HIS A 41 -5.81 -11.46 9.98
C HIS A 41 -4.31 -11.13 10.16
N PRO A 42 -3.66 -11.68 11.20
CA PRO A 42 -2.30 -11.29 11.60
C PRO A 42 -1.26 -11.50 10.49
N THR A 43 -1.41 -12.56 9.68
CA THR A 43 -0.52 -12.85 8.56
C THR A 43 -0.58 -11.74 7.49
N MET A 44 -1.77 -11.26 7.13
CA MET A 44 -1.94 -10.20 6.14
C MET A 44 -1.39 -8.86 6.66
N LEU A 45 -1.55 -8.58 7.95
CA LEU A 45 -0.93 -7.41 8.59
C LEU A 45 0.59 -7.48 8.50
N ALA A 46 1.19 -8.60 8.89
CA ALA A 46 2.64 -8.78 8.86
C ALA A 46 3.20 -8.58 7.45
N ILE A 47 2.57 -9.19 6.44
CA ILE A 47 2.97 -9.02 5.03
C ILE A 47 2.94 -7.54 4.63
N GLY A 48 1.84 -6.83 4.92
CA GLY A 48 1.72 -5.41 4.57
C GLY A 48 2.73 -4.51 5.27
N CYS A 49 3.00 -4.76 6.56
CA CYS A 49 3.99 -4.00 7.33
C CYS A 49 5.41 -4.25 6.82
N ILE A 50 5.78 -5.51 6.61
CA ILE A 50 7.13 -5.88 6.14
C ILE A 50 7.35 -5.35 4.72
N ALA A 51 6.39 -5.53 3.81
CA ALA A 51 6.50 -5.01 2.45
C ALA A 51 6.67 -3.48 2.42
N THR A 52 5.89 -2.75 3.23
CA THR A 52 6.01 -1.29 3.32
C THR A 52 7.37 -0.86 3.87
N MET A 53 7.88 -1.55 4.89
CA MET A 53 9.21 -1.30 5.45
C MET A 53 10.31 -1.52 4.40
N ILE A 54 10.24 -2.64 3.67
CA ILE A 54 11.20 -2.95 2.60
C ILE A 54 11.17 -1.88 1.51
N LEU A 55 9.98 -1.48 1.05
CA LEU A 55 9.85 -0.43 0.04
C LEU A 55 10.42 0.90 0.51
N THR A 56 10.14 1.28 1.76
CA THR A 56 10.64 2.51 2.37
C THR A 56 12.17 2.53 2.41
N ILE A 57 12.81 1.43 2.78
CA ILE A 57 14.27 1.38 2.99
C ILE A 57 15.02 1.14 1.68
N MET A 58 14.50 0.29 0.80
CA MET A 58 15.23 -0.16 -0.40
C MET A 58 15.00 0.70 -1.63
N TYR A 59 13.82 1.32 -1.76
CA TYR A 59 13.39 1.93 -3.02
C TYR A 59 13.03 3.42 -2.90
N LEU A 60 12.91 3.94 -1.68
CA LEU A 60 12.59 5.34 -1.43
C LEU A 60 13.79 5.98 -0.73
N ASP A 61 14.13 7.21 -1.12
CA ASP A 61 15.23 7.99 -0.54
C ASP A 61 14.84 8.52 0.85
N TRP A 62 14.64 7.58 1.78
CA TRP A 62 14.14 7.89 3.11
C TRP A 62 15.21 8.61 3.92
N THR A 63 14.91 9.83 4.33
CA THR A 63 15.76 10.69 5.16
C THR A 63 15.01 11.12 6.42
N PHE A 64 15.74 11.55 7.45
CA PHE A 64 15.15 12.16 8.65
C PHE A 64 14.65 13.59 8.37
N SER A 65 13.69 13.70 7.46
CA SER A 65 13.05 14.93 7.02
C SER A 65 11.54 14.71 6.92
N LEU A 66 10.75 15.79 6.90
CA LEU A 66 9.30 15.69 6.70
C LEU A 66 8.98 14.91 5.42
N GLU A 67 9.70 15.19 4.35
CA GLU A 67 9.53 14.54 3.06
C GLU A 67 9.86 13.04 3.11
N GLY A 68 10.95 12.68 3.81
CA GLY A 68 11.29 11.29 4.06
C GLY A 68 10.19 10.55 4.84
N TYR A 69 9.58 11.17 5.86
CA TYR A 69 8.43 10.56 6.53
C TYR A 69 7.22 10.42 5.60
N MET A 70 6.96 11.37 4.71
CA MET A 70 5.87 11.26 3.73
C MET A 70 6.10 10.11 2.74
N GLN A 71 7.35 9.75 2.43
CA GLN A 71 7.66 8.59 1.59
C GLN A 71 7.17 7.28 2.20
N VAL A 72 7.14 7.15 3.53
CA VAL A 72 6.56 5.97 4.18
C VAL A 72 5.07 5.85 3.87
N GLY A 73 4.34 6.96 3.83
CA GLY A 73 2.93 6.99 3.41
C GLY A 73 2.78 6.54 1.95
N VAL A 74 3.64 7.01 1.06
CA VAL A 74 3.66 6.56 -0.34
C VAL A 74 3.96 5.06 -0.43
N ALA A 75 4.91 4.55 0.36
CA ALA A 75 5.24 3.13 0.44
C ALA A 75 4.03 2.28 0.86
N TRP A 76 3.23 2.73 1.83
CA TRP A 76 1.97 2.07 2.20
C TRP A 76 1.04 1.94 0.99
N SER A 77 0.93 2.98 0.18
CA SER A 77 0.08 2.98 -1.01
C SER A 77 0.57 2.00 -2.08
N MET A 78 1.87 1.99 -2.34
CA MET A 78 2.49 1.03 -3.26
C MET A 78 2.24 -0.40 -2.80
N THR A 79 2.45 -0.70 -1.51
CA THR A 79 2.19 -2.02 -0.93
C THR A 79 0.74 -2.46 -1.11
N ILE A 80 -0.21 -1.60 -0.77
CA ILE A 80 -1.65 -1.93 -0.82
C ILE A 80 -2.10 -2.20 -2.26
N VAL A 81 -1.65 -1.38 -3.22
CA VAL A 81 -1.97 -1.58 -4.64
C VAL A 81 -1.34 -2.87 -5.15
N ALA A 82 -0.06 -3.10 -4.88
CA ALA A 82 0.64 -4.32 -5.30
C ALA A 82 -0.02 -5.58 -4.74
N LEU A 83 -0.31 -5.61 -3.44
CA LEU A 83 -1.01 -6.74 -2.81
C LEU A 83 -2.40 -6.96 -3.41
N THR A 84 -3.12 -5.89 -3.72
CA THR A 84 -4.45 -6.03 -4.33
C THR A 84 -4.35 -6.64 -5.73
N VAL A 85 -3.37 -6.24 -6.54
CA VAL A 85 -3.12 -6.83 -7.86
C VAL A 85 -2.77 -8.31 -7.73
N VAL A 86 -1.87 -8.67 -6.82
CA VAL A 86 -1.49 -10.08 -6.58
C VAL A 86 -2.71 -10.91 -6.18
N LEU A 87 -3.50 -10.45 -5.21
CA LEU A 87 -4.70 -11.17 -4.76
C LEU A 87 -5.75 -11.30 -5.87
N MET A 88 -5.90 -10.27 -6.71
CA MET A 88 -6.79 -10.31 -7.86
C MET A 88 -6.33 -11.37 -8.86
N LEU A 89 -5.04 -11.38 -9.21
CA LEU A 89 -4.46 -12.37 -10.13
C LEU A 89 -4.62 -13.79 -9.60
N VAL A 90 -4.28 -14.03 -8.33
CA VAL A 90 -4.46 -15.34 -7.68
C VAL A 90 -5.91 -15.78 -7.76
N THR A 91 -6.86 -14.87 -7.47
CA THR A 91 -8.30 -15.18 -7.54
C THR A 91 -8.75 -15.54 -8.96
N VAL A 92 -8.27 -14.82 -9.98
CA VAL A 92 -8.57 -15.11 -11.39
C VAL A 92 -8.00 -16.47 -11.80
N VAL A 93 -6.73 -16.73 -11.48
CA VAL A 93 -6.07 -18.01 -11.75
C VAL A 93 -6.80 -19.16 -11.08
N HIS A 94 -7.19 -19.03 -9.81
CA HIS A 94 -7.96 -20.06 -9.10
C HIS A 94 -9.32 -20.34 -9.76
N LYS A 95 -10.02 -19.30 -10.23
CA LYS A 95 -11.29 -19.45 -10.96
C LYS A 95 -11.11 -20.12 -12.31
N LEU A 96 -9.99 -19.87 -13.00
CA LEU A 96 -9.70 -20.50 -14.29
C LEU A 96 -9.28 -21.97 -14.11
N LEU A 97 -8.54 -22.29 -13.04
CA LEU A 97 -8.06 -23.65 -12.76
C LEU A 97 -9.10 -24.56 -12.07
N ARG A 98 -10.09 -24.00 -11.36
CA ARG A 98 -11.22 -24.74 -10.76
C ARG A 98 -12.47 -24.78 -11.66
N ARG A 99 -12.30 -24.51 -12.95
CA ARG A 99 -13.36 -24.70 -13.96
C ARG A 99 -13.30 -26.15 -14.47
N ASP A 100 -13.57 -27.08 -13.56
CA ASP A 100 -13.97 -28.48 -13.77
C ASP A 100 -14.94 -28.84 -12.62
#